data_AF-A0A5P2BBG7-F1
#
_entry.id   AF-A0A5P2BBG7-F1
#
_cell.length_a   1.000
_cell.length_b   1.000
_cell.length_c   1.000
_cell.angle_alpha   90.00
_cell.angle_beta   90.00
_cell.angle_gamma   90.00
#
_symmetry.space_group_name_H-M   'P 1'
#
loop_
_entity.id
_entity.type
_entity.pdbx_description
1 polymer ?
#
loop_
_entity_poly.entity_id
_entity_poly.type
_entity_poly.pdbx_seq_one_letter_code
_entity_poly.pdbx_strand_id
1 'polypeptide(L)'
;MAEPERPRTEQRMRPAPLLFEPAEAGADPEHFFDLESIEDPRELLDRATELTQAFRAATDRSVEFQAIAAAQLADPRRFDRLTPALIAERAEWTEDYAKKMVEFGRGLLRGGAEHP
;
A
#
# COMPACT_ATOMS: atom_id res chain seq x y z
N MET A 1 -52.60 -13.18 37.75
CA MET A 1 -51.47 -14.10 37.95
C MET A 1 -50.47 -13.74 36.84
N ALA A 2 -49.48 -12.85 37.04
CA ALA A 2 -48.12 -13.12 37.59
C ALA A 2 -47.48 -14.34 36.91
N GLU A 3 -46.29 -14.36 36.30
CA GLU A 3 -45.12 -13.47 36.17
C GLU A 3 -44.23 -14.05 35.01
N PRO A 4 -42.99 -13.59 34.70
CA PRO A 4 -42.51 -13.36 33.34
C PRO A 4 -41.48 -14.40 32.82
N GLU A 5 -41.47 -14.67 31.51
CA GLU A 5 -40.38 -15.43 30.89
C GLU A 5 -39.21 -14.51 30.51
N ARG A 6 -38.04 -14.87 31.04
CA ARG A 6 -36.79 -14.09 31.07
C ARG A 6 -36.16 -13.97 29.67
N PRO A 7 -35.48 -12.85 29.35
CA PRO A 7 -34.76 -12.72 28.09
C PRO A 7 -33.58 -13.70 28.05
N ARG A 8 -33.55 -14.51 26.98
CA ARG A 8 -32.50 -15.47 26.67
C ARG A 8 -31.21 -14.71 26.36
N THR A 9 -30.28 -14.68 27.31
CA THR A 9 -28.94 -14.15 27.09
C THR A 9 -28.23 -15.01 26.06
N GLU A 10 -28.04 -14.49 24.85
CA GLU A 10 -27.20 -15.10 23.83
C GLU A 10 -25.76 -15.17 24.36
N GLN A 11 -25.28 -16.38 24.67
CA GLN A 11 -23.89 -16.59 25.06
C GLN A 11 -22.99 -16.20 23.88
N ARG A 12 -22.25 -15.10 24.03
CA ARG A 12 -21.18 -14.73 23.10
C ARG A 12 -20.15 -15.86 23.06
N MET A 13 -20.13 -16.62 21.97
CA MET A 13 -19.07 -17.60 21.71
C MET A 13 -17.74 -16.86 21.62
N ARG A 14 -16.79 -17.20 22.49
CA ARG A 14 -15.43 -16.66 22.39
C ARG A 14 -14.71 -17.36 21.24
N PRO A 15 -13.94 -16.63 20.42
CA PRO A 15 -13.15 -17.25 19.36
C PRO A 15 -12.18 -18.27 19.97
N ALA A 16 -12.04 -19.41 19.28
CA ALA A 16 -11.14 -20.48 19.70
C ALA A 16 -9.68 -20.00 19.65
N PRO A 17 -8.84 -20.39 20.63
CA PRO A 17 -7.43 -20.04 20.61
C PRO A 17 -6.72 -20.69 19.42
N LEU A 18 -5.81 -19.96 18.80
CA LEU A 18 -5.00 -20.45 17.68
C LEU A 18 -4.09 -21.59 18.18
N LEU A 19 -4.05 -22.69 17.42
CA LEU A 19 -3.23 -23.87 17.74
C LEU A 19 -1.75 -23.72 17.37
N PHE A 20 -1.41 -22.63 16.67
CA PHE A 20 -0.06 -22.36 16.18
C PHE A 20 0.26 -20.88 16.42
N GLU A 21 1.47 -20.62 16.89
CA GLU A 21 2.02 -19.27 16.86
C GLU A 21 2.39 -18.93 15.41
N PRO A 22 2.11 -17.70 14.94
CA PRO A 22 2.61 -17.27 13.64
C PRO A 22 4.14 -17.39 13.65
N ALA A 23 4.72 -17.91 12.56
CA ALA A 23 6.17 -17.93 12.42
C ALA A 23 6.69 -16.51 12.66
N GLU A 24 7.51 -16.33 13.70
CA GLU A 24 8.29 -15.10 13.85
C GLU A 24 9.03 -14.89 12.53
N ALA A 25 8.84 -13.72 11.93
CA ALA A 25 9.61 -13.31 10.77
C ALA A 25 11.06 -13.17 11.23
N GLY A 26 11.82 -14.27 11.16
CA GLY A 26 13.25 -14.34 11.48
C GLY A 26 14.10 -13.66 10.42
N ALA A 27 13.68 -12.49 9.94
CA ALA A 27 14.59 -11.57 9.31
C ALA A 27 15.29 -10.86 10.46
N ASP A 28 16.62 -10.95 10.50
CA ASP A 28 17.41 -10.01 11.28
C ASP A 28 16.94 -8.59 10.92
N PRO A 29 16.38 -7.81 11.85
CA PRO A 29 15.84 -6.49 11.52
C PRO A 29 16.92 -5.56 10.96
N GLU A 30 18.19 -5.91 11.09
CA GLU A 30 19.31 -5.04 10.72
C GLU A 30 19.61 -5.06 9.21
N HIS A 31 19.32 -6.12 8.43
CA HIS A 31 19.78 -6.21 7.03
C HIS A 31 18.85 -6.97 6.05
N PHE A 32 17.70 -6.39 5.66
CA PHE A 32 16.74 -7.00 4.72
C PHE A 32 17.30 -7.48 3.36
N PHE A 33 18.47 -6.96 2.92
CA PHE A 33 19.12 -7.33 1.66
C PHE A 33 20.49 -8.01 1.81
N ASP A 34 21.03 -8.10 3.04
CA ASP A 34 22.32 -8.73 3.38
C ASP A 34 23.55 -8.32 2.54
N LEU A 35 23.53 -7.15 1.88
CA LEU A 35 24.62 -6.71 1.01
C LEU A 35 25.95 -6.53 1.76
N GLU A 36 25.90 -6.10 3.02
CA GLU A 36 27.08 -5.86 3.87
C GLU A 36 27.82 -7.16 4.24
N SER A 37 27.15 -8.31 4.11
CA SER A 37 27.72 -9.64 4.37
C SER A 37 28.42 -10.26 3.15
N ILE A 38 28.32 -9.63 1.97
CA ILE A 38 28.90 -10.16 0.72
C ILE A 38 30.34 -9.64 0.57
N GLU A 39 31.32 -10.53 0.73
CA GLU A 39 32.74 -10.19 0.64
C GLU A 39 33.28 -10.17 -0.81
N ASP A 40 32.78 -11.02 -1.71
CA ASP A 40 33.21 -11.05 -3.11
C ASP A 40 32.66 -9.84 -3.87
N PRO A 41 33.51 -8.92 -4.37
CA PRO A 41 33.04 -7.74 -5.10
C PRO A 41 32.24 -8.05 -6.37
N ARG A 42 32.44 -9.21 -6.99
CA ARG A 42 31.68 -9.61 -8.19
C ARG A 42 30.25 -9.99 -7.82
N GLU A 43 30.11 -10.82 -6.78
CA GLU A 43 28.81 -11.22 -6.25
C GLU A 43 28.04 -10.01 -5.72
N LEU A 44 28.71 -9.10 -5.01
CA LEU A 44 28.12 -7.87 -4.52
C LEU A 44 27.59 -7.00 -5.68
N LEU A 45 28.36 -6.86 -6.76
CA LEU A 45 27.94 -6.09 -7.93
C LEU A 45 26.73 -6.70 -8.62
N ASP A 46 26.71 -8.02 -8.81
CA ASP A 46 25.60 -8.72 -9.44
C ASP A 46 24.31 -8.56 -8.60
N ARG A 47 24.39 -8.78 -7.28
CA ARG A 47 23.25 -8.61 -6.37
C ARG A 47 22.75 -7.17 -6.28
N ALA A 48 23.64 -6.20 -6.15
CA ALA A 48 23.25 -4.79 -6.13
C ALA A 48 22.59 -4.36 -7.46
N THR A 49 23.01 -4.94 -8.59
CA THR A 49 22.43 -4.67 -9.90
C THR A 49 21.01 -5.22 -10.01
N GLU A 50 20.78 -6.46 -9.59
CA GLU A 50 19.44 -7.06 -9.53
C GLU A 50 18.49 -6.23 -8.67
N LEU A 51 18.92 -5.83 -7.47
CA LEU A 51 18.12 -5.00 -6.57
C LEU A 51 17.81 -3.63 -7.19
N THR A 52 18.77 -2.99 -7.85
CA THR A 52 18.56 -1.70 -8.52
C THR A 52 17.45 -1.81 -9.58
N GLN A 53 17.43 -2.90 -10.36
CA GLN A 53 16.39 -3.12 -11.36
C GLN A 53 15.02 -3.37 -10.70
N ALA A 54 14.98 -4.18 -9.64
CA ALA A 54 13.77 -4.45 -8.89
C ALA A 54 13.18 -3.16 -8.27
N PHE A 55 14.01 -2.33 -7.64
CA PHE A 55 13.60 -1.05 -7.06
C PHE A 55 13.13 -0.04 -8.10
N ARG A 56 13.74 -0.02 -9.30
CA ARG A 56 13.23 0.80 -10.40
C ARG A 56 11.82 0.39 -10.79
N ALA A 57 11.59 -0.90 -11.02
CA ALA A 57 10.26 -1.41 -11.33
C ALA A 57 9.25 -1.14 -10.21
N ALA A 58 9.67 -1.27 -8.95
CA ALA A 58 8.85 -0.95 -7.79
C ALA A 58 8.53 0.56 -7.70
N THR A 59 9.49 1.42 -8.03
CA THR A 59 9.30 2.88 -8.09
C THR A 59 8.28 3.23 -9.16
N ASP A 60 8.44 2.69 -10.37
CA ASP A 60 7.54 2.94 -11.50
C ASP A 60 6.10 2.58 -11.11
N ARG A 61 5.91 1.38 -10.53
CA ARG A 61 4.59 0.92 -10.08
C ARG A 61 4.04 1.74 -8.91
N SER A 62 4.90 2.17 -7.98
CA SER A 62 4.49 3.04 -6.87
C SER A 62 4.00 4.40 -7.36
N VAL A 63 4.65 4.96 -8.38
CA VAL A 63 4.23 6.22 -9.02
C VAL A 63 2.86 6.07 -9.69
N GLU A 64 2.58 4.96 -10.37
CA GLU A 64 1.24 4.67 -10.91
C GLU A 64 0.18 4.64 -9.82
N PHE A 65 0.45 3.97 -8.69
CA PHE A 65 -0.48 3.94 -7.56
C PHE A 65 -0.66 5.31 -6.91
N GLN A 66 0.40 6.11 -6.79
CA GLN A 66 0.30 7.49 -6.33
C GLN A 66 -0.59 8.33 -7.26
N ALA A 67 -0.47 8.16 -8.57
CA ALA A 67 -1.32 8.84 -9.54
C ALA A 67 -2.78 8.42 -9.42
N ILE A 68 -3.05 7.12 -9.29
CA ILE A 68 -4.40 6.56 -9.08
C ILE A 68 -5.00 7.14 -7.78
N ALA A 69 -4.26 7.15 -6.69
CA ALA A 69 -4.70 7.70 -5.42
C ALA A 69 -5.00 9.21 -5.54
N ALA A 70 -4.12 9.98 -6.17
CA ALA A 70 -4.35 11.40 -6.43
C ALA A 70 -5.62 11.63 -7.26
N ALA A 71 -5.82 10.84 -8.32
CA ALA A 71 -7.01 10.91 -9.17
C ALA A 71 -8.30 10.62 -8.39
N GLN A 72 -8.29 9.60 -7.53
CA GLN A 72 -9.42 9.26 -6.67
C GLN A 72 -9.68 10.37 -5.64
N LEU A 73 -8.65 10.92 -5.00
CA LEU A 73 -8.80 12.02 -4.03
C LEU A 73 -9.34 13.30 -4.68
N ALA A 74 -9.04 13.53 -5.96
CA ALA A 74 -9.54 14.67 -6.73
C ALA A 74 -10.87 14.41 -7.46
N ASP A 75 -11.51 13.25 -7.26
CA ASP A 75 -12.76 12.91 -7.95
C ASP A 75 -13.90 13.85 -7.51
N PRO A 76 -14.55 14.58 -8.43
CA PRO A 76 -15.65 15.49 -8.11
C PRO A 76 -16.88 14.79 -7.51
N ARG A 77 -17.00 13.45 -7.65
CA ARG A 77 -18.08 12.65 -7.06
C ARG A 77 -17.88 12.40 -5.56
N ARG A 78 -16.68 12.63 -5.02
CA ARG A 78 -16.40 12.49 -3.60
C ARG A 78 -16.86 13.72 -2.82
N PHE A 79 -17.45 13.48 -1.65
CA PHE A 79 -17.81 14.53 -0.71
C PHE A 79 -16.57 15.18 -0.06
N ASP A 80 -15.51 14.40 0.15
CA ASP A 80 -14.24 14.78 0.78
C ASP A 80 -13.13 15.07 -0.24
N ARG A 81 -13.50 15.45 -1.48
CA ARG A 81 -12.53 15.68 -2.55
C ARG A 81 -11.48 16.71 -2.14
N LEU A 82 -10.23 16.44 -2.49
CA LEU A 82 -9.12 17.36 -2.28
C LEU A 82 -8.89 18.22 -3.52
N THR A 83 -8.40 19.45 -3.30
CA THR A 83 -7.86 20.28 -4.38
C THR A 83 -6.46 19.78 -4.77
N PRO A 84 -5.98 20.08 -5.99
CA PRO A 84 -4.60 19.76 -6.36
C PRO A 84 -3.56 20.31 -5.38
N ALA A 85 -3.80 21.50 -4.79
CA ALA A 85 -2.91 22.09 -3.79
C ALA A 85 -2.82 21.25 -2.50
N LEU A 86 -3.95 20.74 -2.00
CA LEU A 86 -3.98 19.89 -0.79
C LEU A 86 -3.40 18.49 -1.04
N ILE A 87 -3.53 17.98 -2.26
CA ILE A 87 -2.86 16.73 -2.67
C ILE A 87 -1.34 16.97 -2.75
N ALA A 88 -0.94 18.10 -3.33
CA ALA A 88 0.47 18.47 -3.46
C ALA A 88 1.15 18.61 -2.10
N GLU A 89 0.50 19.29 -1.15
CA GLU A 89 0.99 19.42 0.23
C GLU A 89 1.21 18.04 0.90
N ARG A 90 0.26 17.12 0.74
CA ARG A 90 0.35 15.77 1.32
C ARG A 90 1.44 14.90 0.72
N ALA A 91 1.70 15.08 -0.57
CA ALA A 91 2.64 14.27 -1.34
C ALA A 91 4.00 14.94 -1.53
N GLU A 92 4.21 16.11 -0.90
CA GLU A 92 5.42 16.93 -1.06
C GLU A 92 5.71 17.28 -2.53
N TRP A 93 4.65 17.58 -3.27
CA TRP A 93 4.70 17.96 -4.67
C TRP A 93 4.45 19.45 -4.87
N THR A 94 4.75 19.93 -6.08
CA THR A 94 4.18 21.20 -6.55
C THR A 94 2.73 20.99 -6.97
N GLU A 95 1.91 22.05 -6.89
CA GLU A 95 0.51 21.96 -7.31
C GLU A 95 0.37 21.54 -8.79
N ASP A 96 1.23 22.06 -9.67
CA ASP A 96 1.19 21.72 -11.09
C ASP A 96 1.57 20.27 -11.36
N TYR A 97 2.48 19.70 -10.56
CA TYR A 97 2.77 18.27 -10.64
C TYR A 97 1.60 17.44 -10.14
N ALA A 98 0.94 17.83 -9.05
CA ALA A 98 -0.28 17.15 -8.57
C ALA A 98 -1.40 17.15 -9.62
N LYS A 99 -1.60 18.25 -10.37
CA LYS A 99 -2.54 18.30 -11.50
C LYS A 99 -2.22 17.24 -12.55
N LYS A 100 -0.95 17.16 -12.97
CA LYS A 100 -0.48 16.15 -13.94
C LYS A 100 -0.69 14.72 -13.43
N MET A 101 -0.41 14.48 -12.14
CA MET A 101 -0.60 13.16 -11.53
C MET A 101 -2.07 12.75 -11.45
N VAL A 102 -2.98 13.68 -11.15
CA VAL A 102 -4.43 13.46 -11.20
C VAL A 102 -4.88 13.11 -12.62
N GLU A 103 -4.39 13.83 -13.63
CA GLU A 103 -4.72 13.56 -15.04
C GLU A 103 -4.20 12.19 -15.48
N PHE A 104 -2.95 11.88 -15.17
CA PHE A 104 -2.33 10.59 -15.46
C PHE A 104 -3.09 9.43 -14.78
N GLY A 105 -3.39 9.55 -13.49
CA GLY A 105 -4.18 8.55 -12.76
C GLY A 105 -5.59 8.35 -13.30
N ARG A 106 -6.26 9.42 -13.76
CA ARG A 106 -7.54 9.31 -14.48
C ARG A 106 -7.39 8.59 -15.81
N GLY A 107 -6.24 8.70 -16.48
CA GLY A 107 -5.90 7.93 -17.67
C GLY A 107 -5.74 6.44 -17.34
N LEU A 108 -4.97 6.12 -16.31
CA LEU A 108 -4.76 4.74 -15.83
C LEU A 108 -6.09 4.07 -15.44
N LEU A 109 -6.97 4.76 -14.72
CA LEU A 109 -8.28 4.22 -14.34
C LEU A 109 -9.21 3.98 -15.53
N ARG A 110 -9.02 4.71 -16.64
CA ARG A 110 -9.78 4.52 -17.88
C ARG A 110 -9.18 3.42 -18.78
N GLY A 111 -7.86 3.27 -18.79
CA GLY A 111 -7.14 2.25 -19.56
C GLY A 111 -6.94 0.91 -18.85
N GLY A 112 -7.11 0.85 -17.52
CA GLY A 112 -6.94 -0.37 -16.71
C GLY A 112 -8.00 -1.46 -16.93
N ALA A 113 -8.99 -1.23 -17.80
CA ALA A 113 -9.90 -2.27 -18.28
C ALA A 113 -9.28 -3.12 -19.42
N GLU A 114 -8.12 -2.73 -19.95
CA GLU A 114 -7.39 -3.43 -21.01
C GLU A 114 -5.93 -3.68 -20.58
N HIS A 115 -5.74 -4.53 -19.58
CA HIS A 115 -4.49 -5.29 -19.42
C HIS A 115 -4.87 -6.79 -19.37
N PRO A 116 -4.45 -7.60 -20.37
CA PRO A 116 -4.74 -9.04 -20.43
C PRO A 116 -4.04 -9.86 -19.34
#